data_AF-A0AAV3SCA0-F1
#
_entry.id   AF-A0AAV3SCA0-F1
#
_cell.length_a   1.000
_cell.length_b   1.000
_cell.length_c   1.000
_cell.angle_alpha   90.00
_cell.angle_beta   90.00
_cell.angle_gamma   90.00
#
_symmetry.space_group_name_H-M   'P 1'
#
loop_
_entity.id
_entity.type
_entity.pdbx_description
1 polymer ?
#
loop_
_entity_poly.entity_id
_entity_poly.type
_entity_poly.pdbx_seq_one_letter_code
_entity_poly.pdbx_strand_id
1 'polypeptide(L)'
;MASHDRDQDALDGDTLAQRFNRSHQEVGECDYCSGNITSGAEIALYASDTTLGTESGSQSSQASQRSWWLHRSYCEGCDQHEIVYPHQGTHELLYEATITEKGELSNCTIRAESPADDGVSWDASELFEAAYDRPLEEQAQELAAHGYSYGHQDIVDDLRLAGIAVSDLFDGDGDLQLSSRERDTLREQLLANLLKTASGGER
;
A
#
# COMPACT_ATOMS: atom_id res chain seq x y z
N MET A 1 -21.85 20.78 27.19
CA MET A 1 -21.19 19.55 27.67
C MET A 1 -20.15 19.18 26.64
N ALA A 2 -18.93 19.00 27.13
CA ALA A 2 -17.65 18.65 26.49
C ALA A 2 -17.60 18.53 24.95
N SER A 3 -16.85 19.44 24.35
CA SER A 3 -15.91 19.13 23.28
C SER A 3 -14.81 18.19 23.80
N HIS A 4 -14.10 17.52 22.89
CA HIS A 4 -12.96 16.58 23.05
C HIS A 4 -13.37 15.12 22.84
N ASP A 5 -13.29 14.68 21.59
CA ASP A 5 -12.88 13.33 21.16
C ASP A 5 -12.68 13.33 19.64
N ARG A 6 -11.95 14.34 19.14
CA ARG A 6 -11.41 14.35 17.76
C ARG A 6 -9.90 14.16 17.88
N ASP A 7 -9.34 13.37 16.95
CA ASP A 7 -7.93 13.39 16.53
C ASP A 7 -6.89 12.70 17.44
N GLN A 8 -6.88 11.36 17.57
CA GLN A 8 -5.74 10.66 18.21
C GLN A 8 -5.24 9.33 17.62
N ASP A 9 -5.65 8.88 16.42
CA ASP A 9 -5.19 7.56 15.93
C ASP A 9 -4.42 7.57 14.60
N ALA A 10 -4.18 8.72 13.97
CA ALA A 10 -3.18 8.81 12.90
C ALA A 10 -1.78 8.73 13.53
N LEU A 11 -0.92 7.84 13.03
CA LEU A 11 0.46 7.74 13.50
C LEU A 11 1.16 9.07 13.15
N ASP A 12 1.52 9.87 14.15
CA ASP A 12 2.24 11.11 13.88
C ASP A 12 3.59 10.80 13.19
N GLY A 13 4.06 11.73 12.36
CA GLY A 13 5.23 11.50 11.51
C GLY A 13 6.51 11.20 12.30
N ASP A 14 6.68 11.77 13.49
CA ASP A 14 7.83 11.48 14.36
C ASP A 14 7.78 10.03 14.86
N THR A 15 6.60 9.56 15.27
CA THR A 15 6.39 8.17 15.66
C THR A 15 6.61 7.21 14.48
N LEU A 16 6.16 7.56 13.27
CA LEU A 16 6.45 6.78 12.06
C LEU A 16 7.95 6.66 11.82
N ALA A 17 8.67 7.79 11.78
CA ALA A 17 10.10 7.82 11.54
C ALA A 17 10.86 6.96 12.57
N GLN A 18 10.54 7.11 13.85
CA GLN A 18 11.17 6.34 14.93
C GLN A 18 10.90 4.83 14.83
N ARG A 19 9.70 4.42 14.43
CA ARG A 19 9.35 3.01 14.25
C ARG A 19 10.07 2.44 13.04
N PHE A 20 10.00 3.12 11.90
CA PHE A 20 10.63 2.65 10.67
C PHE A 20 12.15 2.53 10.81
N ASN A 21 12.82 3.58 11.28
CA ASN A 21 14.29 3.62 11.42
C ASN A 21 14.82 2.61 12.46
N ARG A 22 13.97 2.12 13.37
CA ARG A 22 14.34 1.04 14.31
C ARG A 22 14.26 -0.34 13.67
N SER A 23 13.28 -0.53 12.81
CA SER A 23 12.96 -1.84 12.20
C SER A 23 13.67 -2.04 10.86
N HIS A 24 14.11 -0.97 10.19
CA HIS A 24 14.72 -1.01 8.86
C HIS A 24 16.06 -0.26 8.88
N GLN A 25 17.05 -0.78 8.15
CA GLN A 25 18.39 -0.20 8.11
C GLN A 25 18.52 0.96 7.11
N GLU A 26 17.76 0.96 6.01
CA GLU A 26 17.75 2.03 4.99
C GLU A 26 16.57 1.88 4.02
N VAL A 27 16.07 3.00 3.47
CA VAL A 27 15.24 3.00 2.25
C VAL A 27 16.18 3.05 1.06
N GLY A 28 16.30 1.95 0.31
CA GLY A 28 17.24 1.84 -0.81
C GLY A 28 16.62 2.05 -2.20
N GLU A 29 15.35 1.67 -2.38
CA GLU A 29 14.70 1.59 -3.68
C GLU A 29 13.22 1.96 -3.57
N CYS A 30 12.68 2.52 -4.65
CA CYS A 30 11.25 2.80 -4.80
C CYS A 30 10.49 1.50 -5.04
N ASP A 31 9.53 1.17 -4.18
CA ASP A 31 8.73 -0.05 -4.31
C ASP A 31 7.81 -0.03 -5.54
N TYR A 32 7.55 1.15 -6.13
CA TYR A 32 6.71 1.29 -7.34
C TYR A 32 7.48 1.13 -8.67
N CYS A 33 8.69 1.69 -8.77
CA CYS A 33 9.45 1.68 -10.03
C CYS A 33 10.82 0.99 -9.95
N SER A 34 11.20 0.50 -8.76
CA SER A 34 12.52 -0.04 -8.44
C SER A 34 13.68 0.94 -8.68
N GLY A 35 13.39 2.24 -8.80
CA GLY A 35 14.39 3.28 -8.93
C GLY A 35 15.08 3.55 -7.59
N ASN A 36 16.40 3.80 -7.62
CA ASN A 36 17.17 4.08 -6.42
C ASN A 36 16.66 5.32 -5.69
N ILE A 37 16.54 5.22 -4.37
CA ILE A 37 16.26 6.35 -3.48
C ILE A 37 17.58 6.79 -2.84
N THR A 38 17.97 8.04 -3.07
CA THR A 38 19.24 8.57 -2.57
C THR A 38 19.04 9.46 -1.34
N SER A 39 20.12 9.69 -0.60
CA SER A 39 20.12 10.71 0.45
C SER A 39 19.67 12.08 -0.07
N GLY A 40 18.88 12.77 0.74
CA GLY A 40 18.27 14.05 0.43
C GLY A 40 16.99 13.95 -0.40
N ALA A 41 16.62 12.75 -0.88
CA ALA A 41 15.40 12.59 -1.65
C ALA A 41 14.16 12.84 -0.80
N GLU A 42 13.19 13.51 -1.40
CA GLU A 42 11.80 13.56 -0.92
C GLU A 42 11.07 12.33 -1.47
N ILE A 43 10.37 11.63 -0.58
CA ILE A 43 9.67 10.40 -0.89
C ILE A 43 8.26 10.43 -0.33
N ALA A 44 7.36 9.66 -0.94
CA ALA A 44 6.08 9.34 -0.37
C ALA A 44 6.11 7.95 0.28
N LEU A 45 5.34 7.76 1.34
CA LEU A 45 5.27 6.53 2.12
C LEU A 45 3.81 6.18 2.37
N TYR A 46 3.35 5.03 1.89
CA TYR A 46 2.01 4.55 2.14
C TYR A 46 1.98 3.59 3.33
N ALA A 47 1.09 3.89 4.29
CA ALA A 47 0.86 3.10 5.47
C ALA A 47 -0.63 2.87 5.71
N SER A 48 -0.98 1.75 6.32
CA SER A 48 -2.36 1.50 6.76
C SER A 48 -2.41 0.79 8.11
N ASP A 49 -3.58 0.82 8.74
CA ASP A 49 -3.83 0.12 10.02
C ASP A 49 -4.12 -1.39 9.86
N THR A 50 -4.04 -1.89 8.62
CA THR A 50 -4.39 -3.25 8.23
C THR A 50 -3.27 -3.89 7.40
N THR A 51 -3.16 -5.21 7.43
CA THR A 51 -2.34 -5.97 6.47
C THR A 51 -3.21 -6.97 5.76
N LEU A 52 -2.95 -7.23 4.49
CA LEU A 52 -3.69 -8.19 3.69
C LEU A 52 -3.06 -9.59 3.78
N GLY A 53 -3.90 -10.63 3.67
CA GLY A 53 -3.48 -12.02 3.45
C GLY A 53 -2.81 -12.77 4.62
N THR A 54 -2.85 -12.27 5.86
CA THR A 54 -2.35 -13.04 7.02
C THR A 54 -3.50 -13.55 7.90
N GLU A 55 -4.07 -14.70 7.55
CA GLU A 55 -4.89 -15.45 8.51
C GLU A 55 -3.99 -16.18 9.51
N SER A 56 -3.59 -15.48 10.57
CA SER A 56 -3.24 -16.13 11.84
C SER A 56 -3.45 -15.18 13.00
N GLY A 57 -4.69 -15.16 13.52
CA GLY A 57 -4.93 -15.26 14.96
C GLY A 57 -3.96 -14.56 15.92
N SER A 58 -3.65 -13.29 15.70
CA SER A 58 -3.32 -12.36 16.76
C SER A 58 -3.76 -10.95 16.39
N GLN A 59 -5.06 -10.77 16.17
CA GLN A 59 -5.72 -9.73 16.98
C GLN A 59 -5.51 -10.15 18.44
N SER A 60 -4.31 -9.93 18.97
CA SER A 60 -4.11 -10.04 20.40
C SER A 60 -5.11 -9.08 21.00
N SER A 61 -5.85 -9.58 21.98
CA SER A 61 -6.89 -8.89 22.73
C SER A 61 -6.35 -7.73 23.58
N GLN A 62 -5.39 -6.97 23.06
CA GLN A 62 -5.05 -5.60 23.44
C GLN A 62 -5.54 -4.65 22.35
N ALA A 63 -6.87 -4.54 22.27
CA ALA A 63 -7.60 -3.53 21.52
C ALA A 63 -7.38 -2.13 22.13
N SER A 64 -6.15 -1.62 22.07
CA SER A 64 -5.88 -0.22 22.42
C SER A 64 -4.78 0.46 21.61
N GLN A 65 -4.17 -0.19 20.61
CA GLN A 65 -3.31 0.48 19.63
C GLN A 65 -3.50 -0.18 18.27
N ARG A 66 -4.09 0.55 17.31
CA ARG A 66 -4.02 0.16 15.90
C ARG A 66 -2.54 -0.01 15.52
N SER A 67 -2.18 -1.16 14.98
CA SER A 67 -0.83 -1.40 14.48
C SER A 67 -0.74 -0.84 13.08
N TRP A 68 0.00 0.25 12.92
CA TRP A 68 0.27 0.87 11.63
C TRP A 68 1.42 0.15 10.92
N TRP A 69 1.22 -0.15 9.65
CA TRP A 69 2.15 -0.86 8.79
C TRP A 69 2.56 0.04 7.64
N LEU A 70 3.86 0.18 7.40
CA LEU A 70 4.36 0.78 6.18
C LEU A 70 4.41 -0.31 5.12
N HIS A 71 3.67 -0.11 4.02
CA HIS A 71 3.60 -1.09 2.95
C HIS A 71 4.48 -0.70 1.77
N ARG A 72 4.56 0.60 1.46
CA ARG A 72 5.19 1.06 0.22
C ARG A 72 5.91 2.39 0.37
N SER A 73 7.01 2.54 -0.36
CA SER A 73 7.76 3.76 -0.58
C SER A 73 7.76 4.16 -2.06
N TYR A 74 7.61 5.45 -2.33
CA TYR A 74 7.62 6.02 -3.68
C TYR A 74 8.72 7.08 -3.76
N CYS A 75 9.59 6.99 -4.77
CA CYS A 75 10.54 8.06 -5.06
C CYS A 75 9.84 9.30 -5.63
N GLU A 76 10.55 10.43 -5.64
CA GLU A 76 10.12 11.70 -6.27
C GLU A 76 9.62 11.53 -7.71
N GLY A 77 10.21 10.60 -8.49
CA GLY A 77 9.76 10.34 -9.86
C GLY A 77 8.40 9.62 -9.98
N CYS A 78 7.93 9.01 -8.90
CA CYS A 78 6.65 8.30 -8.80
C CYS A 78 5.68 9.01 -7.85
N ASP A 79 5.93 10.29 -7.57
CA ASP A 79 5.37 11.01 -6.44
C ASP A 79 3.85 10.90 -6.34
N GLN A 80 3.40 10.20 -5.31
CA GLN A 80 1.99 10.06 -4.98
C GLN A 80 1.57 11.22 -4.10
N HIS A 81 0.47 11.86 -4.48
CA HIS A 81 -0.09 13.00 -3.74
C HIS A 81 -1.37 12.64 -2.98
N GLU A 82 -2.04 11.56 -3.38
CA GLU A 82 -3.32 11.11 -2.83
C GLU A 82 -3.37 9.58 -2.77
N ILE A 83 -4.20 9.06 -1.87
CA ILE A 83 -4.56 7.64 -1.83
C ILE A 83 -5.63 7.43 -2.88
N VAL A 84 -5.37 6.58 -3.86
CA VAL A 84 -6.29 6.40 -4.98
C VAL A 84 -7.09 5.14 -4.74
N TYR A 85 -8.41 5.32 -4.67
CA TYR A 85 -9.36 4.24 -4.43
C TYR A 85 -9.19 3.58 -3.05
N PRO A 86 -9.31 4.37 -1.96
CA PRO A 86 -9.17 3.84 -0.60
C PRO A 86 -10.20 2.77 -0.31
N HIS A 87 -9.82 1.80 0.51
CA HIS A 87 -10.65 0.67 0.89
C HIS A 87 -11.47 0.98 2.14
N GLN A 88 -12.79 0.86 2.01
CA GLN A 88 -13.69 1.10 3.14
C GLN A 88 -13.41 0.12 4.29
N GLY A 89 -13.26 0.65 5.50
CA GLY A 89 -12.95 -0.12 6.71
C GLY A 89 -11.46 -0.11 7.09
N THR A 90 -10.61 0.55 6.32
CA THR A 90 -9.17 0.66 6.58
C THR A 90 -8.77 2.12 6.73
N HIS A 91 -7.97 2.45 7.75
CA HIS A 91 -7.34 3.78 7.79
C HIS A 91 -6.07 3.74 6.96
N GLU A 92 -5.98 4.64 6.00
CA GLU A 92 -4.87 4.74 5.06
C GLU A 92 -4.23 6.12 5.16
N LEU A 93 -2.90 6.15 5.18
CA LEU A 93 -2.10 7.36 5.27
C LEU A 93 -1.02 7.37 4.20
N LEU A 94 -0.84 8.53 3.60
CA LEU A 94 0.29 8.83 2.73
C LEU A 94 1.13 9.90 3.40
N TYR A 95 2.37 9.59 3.71
CA TYR A 95 3.32 10.54 4.27
C TYR A 95 4.24 11.08 3.19
N GLU A 96 4.65 12.32 3.34
CA GLU A 96 5.86 12.86 2.75
C GLU A 96 7.00 12.73 3.76
N ALA A 97 8.19 12.30 3.31
CA ALA A 97 9.38 12.20 4.16
C ALA A 97 10.65 12.54 3.37
N THR A 98 11.72 12.89 4.09
CA THR A 98 13.06 13.10 3.53
C THR A 98 14.01 12.01 4.00
N ILE A 99 14.79 11.44 3.07
CA ILE A 99 15.86 10.49 3.41
C ILE A 99 17.12 11.25 3.85
N THR A 100 17.62 10.95 5.05
CA THR A 100 18.85 11.55 5.57
C THR A 100 20.11 10.98 4.92
N GLU A 101 21.29 11.52 5.22
CA GLU A 101 22.60 10.96 4.83
C GLU A 101 22.85 9.54 5.33
N LYS A 102 22.11 9.10 6.35
CA LYS A 102 22.21 7.76 6.94
C LYS A 102 21.19 6.77 6.38
N GLY A 103 20.38 7.16 5.40
CA GLY A 103 19.28 6.32 4.89
C GLY A 103 18.06 6.27 5.81
N GLU A 104 18.02 7.08 6.87
CA GLU A 104 16.92 7.17 7.83
C GLU A 104 15.82 8.14 7.34
N LEU A 105 14.57 7.90 7.70
CA LEU A 105 13.45 8.82 7.51
C LEU A 105 13.56 10.04 8.44
N SER A 106 13.24 11.22 7.90
CA SER A 106 13.12 12.48 8.64
C SER A 106 12.02 13.36 8.03
N ASN A 107 11.60 14.41 8.74
CA ASN A 107 10.57 15.37 8.29
C ASN A 107 9.27 14.69 7.82
N CYS A 108 8.89 13.58 8.45
CA CYS A 108 7.69 12.85 8.08
C CYS A 108 6.45 13.69 8.39
N THR A 109 5.62 13.94 7.38
CA THR A 109 4.35 14.65 7.54
C THR A 109 3.24 13.94 6.77
N ILE A 110 2.00 13.98 7.27
CA ILE A 110 0.85 13.39 6.58
C ILE A 110 0.51 14.29 5.40
N ARG A 111 0.56 13.73 4.19
CA ARG A 111 0.21 14.39 2.94
C ARG A 111 -1.24 14.09 2.52
N ALA A 112 -1.68 12.85 2.70
CA ALA A 112 -3.06 12.43 2.48
C ALA A 112 -3.52 11.42 3.53
N GLU A 113 -4.81 11.43 3.83
CA GLU A 113 -5.46 10.56 4.81
C GLU A 113 -6.81 10.09 4.26
N SER A 114 -7.09 8.80 4.43
CA SER A 114 -8.42 8.21 4.26
C SER A 114 -8.79 7.49 5.55
N PRO A 115 -9.70 8.07 6.36
CA PRO A 115 -10.35 7.39 7.48
C PRO A 115 -11.08 6.10 7.04
N ALA A 116 -11.31 5.16 7.96
CA ALA A 116 -11.98 3.90 7.60
C ALA A 116 -13.45 4.02 7.20
N ASP A 117 -14.13 5.11 7.58
CA ASP A 117 -15.49 5.39 7.10
C ASP A 117 -15.50 6.07 5.71
N ASP A 118 -14.33 6.43 5.20
CA ASP A 118 -14.12 6.88 3.83
C ASP A 118 -13.69 5.70 2.92
N GLY A 119 -13.94 5.83 1.63
CA GLY A 119 -13.51 4.87 0.60
C GLY A 119 -14.61 4.02 -0.01
N VAL A 120 -14.19 3.00 -0.76
CA VAL A 120 -15.05 2.12 -1.55
C VAL A 120 -14.97 0.72 -0.97
N SER A 121 -16.10 0.04 -0.84
CA SER A 121 -16.12 -1.37 -0.49
C SER A 121 -15.67 -2.16 -1.71
N TRP A 122 -14.59 -2.94 -1.60
CA TRP A 122 -14.17 -3.87 -2.64
C TRP A 122 -13.40 -5.02 -2.00
N ASP A 123 -13.59 -6.24 -2.50
CA ASP A 123 -12.89 -7.41 -1.95
C ASP A 123 -11.48 -7.50 -2.53
N ALA A 124 -10.48 -7.21 -1.69
CA ALA A 124 -9.08 -7.29 -2.04
C ALA A 124 -8.63 -8.71 -2.38
N SER A 125 -9.15 -9.72 -1.68
CA SER A 125 -8.83 -11.13 -1.94
C SER A 125 -9.41 -11.57 -3.28
N GLU A 126 -10.67 -11.23 -3.57
CA GLU A 126 -11.29 -11.55 -4.86
C GLU A 126 -10.55 -10.89 -6.02
N LEU A 127 -10.23 -9.60 -5.89
CA LEU A 127 -9.51 -8.86 -6.92
C LEU A 127 -8.11 -9.42 -7.16
N PHE A 128 -7.39 -9.73 -6.08
CA PHE A 128 -6.05 -10.30 -6.18
C PHE A 128 -6.08 -11.69 -6.86
N GLU A 129 -7.02 -12.55 -6.50
CA GLU A 129 -7.19 -13.86 -7.14
C GLU A 129 -7.58 -13.74 -8.62
N ALA A 130 -8.43 -12.76 -8.95
CA ALA A 130 -8.77 -12.46 -10.34
C ALA A 130 -7.56 -11.95 -11.12
N ALA A 131 -6.72 -11.11 -10.52
CA ALA A 131 -5.53 -10.51 -11.13
C ALA A 131 -4.37 -11.50 -11.31
N TYR A 132 -4.14 -12.38 -10.34
CA TYR A 132 -2.92 -13.19 -10.25
C TYR A 132 -3.13 -14.70 -10.28
N ASP A 133 -4.39 -15.17 -10.29
CA ASP A 133 -4.75 -16.60 -10.25
C ASP A 133 -4.13 -17.36 -9.08
N ARG A 134 -3.94 -16.66 -7.95
CA ARG A 134 -3.43 -17.21 -6.70
C ARG A 134 -4.13 -16.55 -5.50
N PRO A 135 -4.26 -17.24 -4.35
CA PRO A 135 -4.80 -16.64 -3.14
C PRO A 135 -3.93 -15.49 -2.63
N LEU A 136 -4.56 -14.42 -2.14
CA LEU A 136 -3.89 -13.27 -1.54
C LEU A 136 -3.06 -13.68 -0.31
N GLU A 137 -3.53 -14.68 0.43
CA GLU A 137 -2.88 -15.16 1.64
C GLU A 137 -1.50 -15.76 1.34
N GLU A 138 -1.34 -16.44 0.21
CA GLU A 138 -0.06 -17.01 -0.18
C GLU A 138 0.97 -15.92 -0.50
N GLN A 139 0.56 -14.87 -1.24
CA GLN A 139 1.43 -13.72 -1.53
C GLN A 139 1.85 -12.99 -0.25
N ALA A 140 0.91 -12.75 0.66
CA ALA A 140 1.18 -12.06 1.91
C ALA A 140 2.15 -12.86 2.80
N GLN A 141 1.99 -14.19 2.86
CA GLN A 141 2.92 -15.06 3.58
C GLN A 141 4.34 -15.01 3.00
N GLU A 142 4.47 -15.00 1.67
CA GLU A 142 5.76 -14.85 1.00
C GLU A 142 6.43 -13.51 1.35
N LEU A 143 5.70 -12.40 1.26
CA LEU A 143 6.21 -11.07 1.62
C LEU A 143 6.61 -10.98 3.10
N ALA A 144 5.77 -11.52 3.98
CA ALA A 144 6.05 -11.55 5.42
C ALA A 144 7.30 -12.36 5.76
N ALA A 145 7.58 -13.46 5.04
CA ALA A 145 8.80 -14.25 5.21
C ALA A 145 10.08 -13.44 4.88
N HIS A 146 9.94 -12.39 4.08
CA HIS A 146 11.01 -11.45 3.73
C HIS A 146 10.96 -10.13 4.53
N GLY A 147 10.08 -10.02 5.53
CA GLY A 147 9.96 -8.83 6.38
C GLY A 147 9.16 -7.68 5.76
N TYR A 148 8.46 -7.93 4.66
CA TYR A 148 7.60 -6.94 4.00
C TYR A 148 6.13 -7.13 4.40
N SER A 149 5.32 -6.11 4.14
CA SER A 149 3.86 -6.14 4.33
C SER A 149 3.16 -5.74 3.04
N TYR A 150 1.90 -6.13 2.90
CA TYR A 150 1.08 -5.87 1.71
C TYR A 150 -0.24 -5.23 2.14
N GLY A 151 -0.62 -4.13 1.49
CA GLY A 151 -1.82 -3.33 1.77
C GLY A 151 -2.66 -3.07 0.52
N HIS A 152 -3.81 -2.41 0.71
CA HIS A 152 -4.78 -2.17 -0.37
C HIS A 152 -4.20 -1.38 -1.55
N GLN A 153 -3.45 -0.31 -1.27
CA GLN A 153 -2.79 0.50 -2.29
C GLN A 153 -1.81 -0.31 -3.15
N ASP A 154 -1.21 -1.40 -2.65
CA ASP A 154 -0.34 -2.25 -3.47
C ASP A 154 -1.10 -2.90 -4.63
N ILE A 155 -2.31 -3.39 -4.36
CA ILE A 155 -3.18 -3.97 -5.38
C ILE A 155 -3.59 -2.90 -6.41
N VAL A 156 -3.92 -1.70 -5.93
CA VAL A 156 -4.26 -0.57 -6.79
C VAL A 156 -3.11 -0.20 -7.72
N ASP A 157 -1.90 -0.14 -7.17
CA ASP A 157 -0.72 0.27 -7.92
C ASP A 157 -0.26 -0.78 -8.92
N ASP A 158 -0.38 -2.06 -8.59
CA ASP A 158 -0.11 -3.15 -9.51
C ASP A 158 -1.02 -3.11 -10.75
N LEU A 159 -2.32 -2.88 -10.53
CA LEU A 159 -3.30 -2.71 -11.60
C LEU A 159 -3.02 -1.45 -12.42
N ARG A 160 -2.71 -0.34 -11.73
CA ARG A 160 -2.31 0.91 -12.38
C ARG A 160 -1.09 0.74 -13.27
N LEU A 161 -0.08 0.01 -12.80
CA LEU A 161 1.12 -0.28 -13.58
C LEU A 161 0.75 -1.01 -14.88
N ALA A 162 -0.24 -1.90 -14.85
CA ALA A 162 -0.78 -2.57 -16.03
C ALA A 162 -1.71 -1.70 -16.89
N GLY A 163 -1.95 -0.44 -16.52
CA GLY A 163 -2.83 0.48 -17.22
C GLY A 163 -4.32 0.23 -16.96
N ILE A 164 -4.65 -0.40 -15.83
CA ILE A 164 -6.01 -0.81 -15.47
C ILE A 164 -6.47 0.03 -14.28
N ALA A 165 -7.59 0.73 -14.45
CA ALA A 165 -8.20 1.48 -13.36
C ALA A 165 -9.04 0.54 -12.50
N VAL A 166 -8.77 0.51 -11.20
CA VAL A 166 -9.49 -0.34 -10.23
C VAL A 166 -11.00 -0.04 -10.24
N SER A 167 -11.37 1.23 -10.41
CA SER A 167 -12.76 1.67 -10.52
C SER A 167 -13.53 1.06 -11.68
N ASP A 168 -12.84 0.57 -12.72
CA ASP A 168 -13.49 -0.06 -13.87
C ASP A 168 -13.83 -1.53 -13.62
N LEU A 169 -13.32 -2.11 -12.53
CA LEU A 169 -13.46 -3.53 -12.20
C LEU A 169 -14.62 -3.81 -11.25
N PHE A 170 -15.10 -2.81 -10.51
CA PHE A 170 -16.17 -2.97 -9.52
C PHE A 170 -17.42 -2.20 -9.93
N ASP A 171 -18.57 -2.69 -9.48
CA ASP A 171 -19.79 -1.89 -9.52
C ASP A 171 -19.91 -0.95 -8.31
N GLY A 172 -21.02 -0.21 -8.25
CA GLY A 172 -21.28 0.75 -7.17
C GLY A 172 -21.55 0.12 -5.81
N ASP A 173 -21.73 -1.21 -5.74
CA ASP A 173 -21.91 -1.97 -4.51
C ASP A 173 -20.61 -2.65 -4.05
N GLY A 174 -19.54 -2.59 -4.88
CA GLY A 174 -18.23 -3.12 -4.56
C GLY A 174 -17.94 -4.52 -5.08
N ASP A 175 -18.85 -5.08 -5.89
CA ASP A 175 -18.70 -6.44 -6.43
C ASP A 175 -17.85 -6.43 -7.70
N LEU A 176 -16.97 -7.42 -7.85
CA LEU A 176 -16.06 -7.54 -8.98
C LEU A 176 -16.81 -7.97 -10.26
N GLN A 177 -16.86 -7.08 -11.25
CA GLN A 177 -17.57 -7.27 -12.52
C GLN A 177 -16.63 -7.76 -13.63
N LEU A 178 -16.02 -8.93 -13.44
CA LEU A 178 -15.20 -9.58 -14.48
C LEU A 178 -15.73 -10.96 -14.84
N SER A 179 -16.11 -11.14 -16.10
CA SER A 179 -16.32 -12.47 -16.67
C SER A 179 -15.01 -13.28 -16.68
N SER A 180 -15.10 -14.60 -16.81
CA SER A 180 -13.89 -15.45 -16.88
C SER A 180 -12.91 -15.01 -17.97
N ARG A 181 -13.42 -14.57 -19.12
CA ARG A 181 -12.59 -14.06 -20.22
C ARG A 181 -11.90 -12.74 -19.87
N GLU A 182 -12.57 -11.87 -19.12
CA GLU A 182 -11.99 -10.60 -18.66
C GLU A 182 -10.95 -10.83 -17.57
N ARG A 183 -11.16 -11.81 -16.67
CA ARG A 183 -10.14 -12.26 -15.71
C ARG A 183 -8.89 -12.79 -16.42
N ASP A 184 -9.07 -13.63 -17.46
CA ASP A 184 -7.93 -14.11 -18.27
C ASP A 184 -7.20 -12.97 -18.97
N THR A 185 -7.95 -12.00 -19.52
CA THR A 185 -7.37 -10.82 -20.18
C THR A 185 -6.60 -9.93 -19.18
N LEU A 186 -7.15 -9.71 -17.99
CA LEU A 186 -6.53 -8.98 -16.89
C LEU A 186 -5.18 -9.62 -16.51
N ARG A 187 -5.17 -10.94 -16.32
CA ARG A 187 -3.95 -11.71 -16.00
C ARG A 187 -2.90 -11.59 -17.09
N GLU A 188 -3.30 -11.74 -18.35
CA GLU A 188 -2.38 -11.60 -19.49
C GLU A 188 -1.76 -10.19 -19.54
N GLN A 189 -2.53 -9.14 -19.26
CA GLN A 189 -2.05 -7.77 -19.22
C GLN A 189 -1.06 -7.54 -18.06
N LEU A 190 -1.38 -8.04 -16.87
CA LEU A 190 -0.51 -7.96 -15.69
C LEU A 190 0.82 -8.70 -15.93
N LEU A 191 0.77 -9.94 -16.41
CA LEU A 191 1.96 -10.74 -16.72
C LEU A 191 2.81 -10.08 -17.82
N ALA A 192 2.18 -9.58 -18.89
CA ALA A 192 2.89 -8.88 -19.95
C ALA A 192 3.59 -7.62 -19.43
N ASN A 193 3.01 -6.95 -18.44
CA ASN A 193 3.60 -5.76 -17.84
C ASN A 193 4.76 -6.11 -16.89
N LEU A 194 4.58 -7.10 -16.01
CA LEU A 194 5.64 -7.61 -15.13
C LEU A 194 6.88 -8.07 -15.92
N LEU A 195 6.68 -8.70 -17.07
CA LEU A 195 7.78 -9.10 -17.96
C LEU A 195 8.50 -7.91 -18.61
N LYS A 196 7.79 -6.81 -18.90
CA LYS A 196 8.39 -5.58 -19.44
C LYS A 196 9.22 -4.85 -18.38
N THR A 197 8.74 -4.78 -17.13
CA THR A 197 9.50 -4.20 -16.02
C THR A 197 10.72 -5.07 -15.66
N ALA A 198 10.58 -6.40 -15.64
CA ALA A 198 11.71 -7.30 -15.36
C ALA A 198 12.80 -7.32 -16.46
N SER A 199 12.47 -6.93 -17.69
CA SER A 199 13.41 -6.90 -18.81
C SER A 199 14.15 -5.56 -18.99
N GLY A 200 13.97 -4.60 -18.07
CA GLY A 200 14.67 -3.33 -18.10
C GLY A 200 14.25 -2.42 -19.26
N GLY A 201 13.01 -2.53 -19.72
CA GLY A 201 12.48 -1.62 -20.73
C GLY A 201 12.49 -0.18 -20.21
N GLU A 202 13.32 0.66 -20.83
CA GLU A 202 13.36 2.11 -20.58
C GLU A 202 11.93 2.66 -20.63
N ARG A 203 11.50 3.29 -19.53
CA ARG A 203 10.29 4.15 -19.49
C ARG A 203 10.59 5.47 -20.18
#